data_AF-A0A0F2J8P5-F1
#
_entry.id   AF-A0A0F2J8P5-F1
#
_cell.length_a   1.000
_cell.length_b   1.000
_cell.length_c   1.000
_cell.angle_alpha   90.00
_cell.angle_beta   90.00
_cell.angle_gamma   90.00
#
_symmetry.space_group_name_H-M   'P 1'
#
loop_
_entity.id
_entity.type
_entity.pdbx_description
1 polymer ?
#
loop_
_entity_poly.entity_id
_entity_poly.type
_entity_poly.pdbx_seq_one_letter_code
_entity_poly.pdbx_strand_id
1 'polypeptide(L)'
;MEPLLASGKTAALNTEAVRECLQCMAAGSLTALQRQLRQMGQPVTMEQLVQKLQNSYRPHEDRGWLRTKAEQLRQDVSDINRQLQASGIRTLEDKEKLLSSYQHLALDCVKTLMFVELEMLSMLPVREQAVNFSMTM
;
A
#
# COMPACT_ATOMS: atom_id res chain seq x y z
N MET A 1 8.60 -3.74 21.80
CA MET A 1 8.30 -3.11 20.49
C MET A 1 8.78 -1.68 20.56
N GLU A 2 9.90 -1.37 19.92
CA GLU A 2 10.40 0.00 19.84
C GLU A 2 9.56 0.80 18.81
N PRO A 3 9.35 2.10 19.05
CA PRO A 3 8.59 2.94 18.15
C PRO A 3 9.37 3.14 16.85
N LEU A 4 8.73 2.79 15.72
CA LEU A 4 9.24 2.89 14.34
C LEU A 4 9.62 4.32 13.88
N LEU A 5 9.60 5.32 14.77
CA LEU A 5 9.65 6.75 14.43
C LEU A 5 10.79 7.53 15.12
N ALA A 6 11.82 6.88 15.66
CA ALA A 6 12.92 7.59 16.29
C ALA A 6 14.13 7.78 15.35
N SER A 7 14.56 9.03 15.19
CA SER A 7 15.87 9.56 14.75
C SER A 7 16.24 9.53 13.24
N GLY A 8 16.88 10.62 12.78
CA GLY A 8 17.07 10.96 11.36
C GLY A 8 18.05 10.09 10.55
N LYS A 9 18.84 9.20 11.17
CA LYS A 9 19.61 8.16 10.46
C LYS A 9 18.85 6.83 10.35
N THR A 10 18.00 6.55 11.33
CA THR A 10 17.10 5.40 11.38
C THR A 10 15.86 5.60 10.51
N ALA A 11 15.50 6.84 10.18
CA ALA A 11 14.41 7.14 9.25
C ALA A 11 14.61 6.51 7.86
N ALA A 12 15.81 6.57 7.27
CA ALA A 12 16.10 5.99 5.95
C ALA A 12 16.17 4.45 5.96
N LEU A 13 16.71 3.86 7.03
CA LEU A 13 16.67 2.40 7.23
C LEU A 13 15.23 1.89 7.44
N ASN A 14 14.39 2.68 8.13
CA ASN A 14 12.99 2.36 8.32
C ASN A 14 12.18 2.48 7.01
N THR A 15 12.54 3.36 6.08
CA THR A 15 11.78 3.51 4.82
C THR A 15 11.93 2.31 3.89
N GLU A 16 13.11 1.69 3.82
CA GLU A 16 13.33 0.47 3.02
C GLU A 16 12.54 -0.71 3.60
N ALA A 17 12.64 -0.92 4.92
CA ALA A 17 11.85 -1.95 5.60
C ALA A 17 10.33 -1.73 5.45
N VAL A 18 9.86 -0.47 5.52
CA VAL A 18 8.45 -0.12 5.28
C VAL A 18 8.06 -0.39 3.83
N ARG A 19 8.91 -0.04 2.85
CA ARG A 19 8.70 -0.34 1.43
C ARG A 19 8.51 -1.84 1.20
N GLU A 20 9.46 -2.64 1.68
CA GLU A 20 9.43 -4.10 1.53
C GLU A 20 8.18 -4.70 2.18
N CYS A 21 7.82 -4.24 3.38
CA CYS A 21 6.61 -4.66 4.08
C CYS A 21 5.35 -4.36 3.27
N LEU A 22 5.21 -3.13 2.76
CA LEU A 22 4.07 -2.71 1.93
C LEU A 22 3.98 -3.50 0.62
N GLN A 23 5.12 -3.76 -0.03
CA GLN A 23 5.19 -4.60 -1.22
C GLN A 23 4.76 -6.04 -0.94
N CYS A 24 5.24 -6.62 0.17
CA CYS A 24 4.85 -7.96 0.60
C CYS A 24 3.36 -8.05 0.93
N MET A 25 2.81 -7.06 1.63
CA MET A 25 1.38 -7.00 1.93
C MET A 25 0.53 -6.86 0.66
N ALA A 26 0.93 -6.01 -0.29
CA ALA A 26 0.24 -5.86 -1.56
C ALA A 26 0.27 -7.16 -2.38
N ALA A 27 1.46 -7.77 -2.54
CA ALA A 27 1.63 -9.02 -3.27
C ALA A 27 0.87 -10.18 -2.61
N GLY A 28 0.92 -10.27 -1.28
CA GLY A 28 0.18 -11.24 -0.49
C GLY A 28 -1.33 -11.09 -0.67
N SER A 29 -1.84 -9.85 -0.67
CA SER A 29 -3.25 -9.55 -0.89
C SER A 29 -3.71 -9.94 -2.29
N LEU A 30 -2.94 -9.62 -3.33
CA LEU A 30 -3.24 -10.03 -4.71
C LEU A 30 -3.18 -11.56 -4.89
N THR A 31 -2.24 -12.23 -4.22
CA THR A 31 -2.13 -13.69 -4.25
C THR A 31 -3.34 -14.34 -3.56
N ALA A 32 -3.78 -13.80 -2.43
CA ALA A 32 -4.98 -14.25 -1.73
C ALA A 32 -6.24 -14.03 -2.59
N LEU A 33 -6.36 -12.85 -3.20
CA LEU A 33 -7.42 -12.49 -4.15
C LEU A 33 -7.48 -13.49 -5.32
N GLN A 34 -6.34 -13.79 -5.95
CA GLN A 34 -6.26 -14.73 -7.06
C GLN A 34 -6.70 -16.15 -6.66
N ARG A 35 -6.26 -16.61 -5.49
CA ARG A 35 -6.65 -17.92 -4.94
C ARG A 35 -8.16 -18.00 -4.70
N GLN A 36 -8.74 -16.95 -4.11
CA GLN A 36 -10.17 -16.87 -3.84
C GLN A 36 -10.99 -16.89 -5.15
N LEU A 37 -10.60 -16.10 -6.15
CA LEU A 37 -11.23 -16.10 -7.48
C LEU A 37 -11.17 -17.47 -8.15
N ARG A 38 -10.03 -18.17 -8.04
CA ARG A 38 -9.89 -19.54 -8.55
C ARG A 38 -10.84 -20.52 -7.84
N GLN A 39 -10.99 -20.42 -6.53
CA GLN A 39 -11.94 -21.25 -5.76
C GLN A 39 -13.41 -20.97 -6.13
N MET A 40 -13.69 -19.77 -6.63
CA MET A 40 -15.00 -19.37 -7.13
C MET A 40 -15.24 -19.75 -8.61
N GLY A 41 -14.29 -20.42 -9.27
CA GLY A 41 -14.41 -20.80 -10.68
C GLY A 41 -14.15 -19.66 -11.66
N GLN A 42 -13.54 -18.57 -11.21
CA GLN A 42 -13.23 -17.38 -12.01
C GLN A 42 -11.70 -17.16 -12.06
N PRO A 43 -10.92 -18.06 -12.69
CA PRO A 43 -9.48 -17.92 -12.71
C PRO A 43 -9.04 -16.64 -13.45
N VAL A 44 -8.14 -15.89 -12.84
CA VAL A 44 -7.52 -14.69 -13.41
C VAL A 44 -6.00 -14.79 -13.30
N THR A 45 -5.29 -14.13 -14.21
CA THR A 45 -3.82 -14.06 -14.15
C THR A 45 -3.37 -12.96 -13.19
N MET A 46 -2.11 -13.01 -12.74
CA MET A 46 -1.57 -11.97 -11.87
C MET A 46 -1.49 -10.63 -12.60
N GLU A 47 -1.17 -10.64 -13.90
CA GLU A 47 -1.09 -9.45 -14.74
C GLU A 47 -2.44 -8.74 -14.83
N GLN A 48 -3.53 -9.50 -14.96
CA GLN A 48 -4.89 -8.94 -14.96
C GLN A 48 -5.24 -8.26 -13.63
N LEU A 49 -4.84 -8.86 -12.51
CA LEU A 49 -5.05 -8.28 -11.19
C LEU A 49 -4.22 -7.01 -10.97
N VAL A 50 -2.95 -7.02 -11.40
CA VAL A 50 -2.07 -5.85 -11.36
C VAL A 50 -2.63 -4.73 -12.25
N GLN A 51 -3.09 -5.04 -13.46
CA GLN A 51 -3.71 -4.05 -14.34
C GLN A 51 -4.98 -3.45 -13.72
N LYS A 52 -5.82 -4.29 -13.10
CA LYS A 52 -7.01 -3.82 -12.37
C LYS A 52 -6.64 -2.89 -11.22
N LEU A 53 -5.60 -3.25 -10.45
CA LEU A 53 -5.09 -2.44 -9.36
C LEU A 53 -4.59 -1.07 -9.86
N GLN A 54 -3.78 -1.05 -10.92
CA GLN A 54 -3.29 0.17 -11.54
C GLN A 54 -4.45 1.07 -12.01
N ASN A 55 -5.44 0.49 -12.69
CA ASN A 55 -6.61 1.24 -13.17
C ASN A 55 -7.49 1.78 -12.04
N SER A 56 -7.43 1.16 -10.86
CA SER A 56 -8.16 1.60 -9.67
C SER A 56 -7.47 2.71 -8.88
N TYR A 57 -6.17 2.93 -9.11
CA TYR A 57 -5.44 3.99 -8.41
C TYR A 57 -5.85 5.37 -8.92
N ARG A 58 -6.32 6.22 -8.00
CA ARG A 58 -6.78 7.59 -8.28
C ARG A 58 -5.90 8.58 -7.51
N PRO A 59 -4.87 9.17 -8.13
CA PRO A 59 -3.96 10.10 -7.45
C PRO A 59 -4.65 11.29 -6.78
N HIS A 60 -5.78 11.76 -7.33
CA HIS A 60 -6.52 12.89 -6.79
C HIS A 60 -7.30 12.56 -5.50
N GLU A 61 -7.64 11.29 -5.30
CA GLU A 61 -8.28 10.77 -4.08
C GLU A 61 -7.24 10.32 -3.05
N ASP A 62 -6.01 10.11 -3.47
CA ASP A 62 -4.89 9.70 -2.62
C ASP A 62 -4.30 10.89 -1.85
N ARG A 63 -5.09 11.42 -0.92
CA ARG A 63 -4.71 12.52 -0.03
C ARG A 63 -4.70 12.03 1.42
N GLY A 64 -3.81 12.59 2.22
CA GLY A 64 -3.75 12.32 3.66
C GLY A 64 -2.36 11.98 4.15
N TRP A 65 -2.21 12.03 5.47
CA TRP A 65 -0.93 11.84 6.14
C TRP A 65 -0.61 10.35 6.33
N LEU A 66 0.69 10.03 6.47
CA LEU A 66 1.16 8.67 6.75
C LEU A 66 0.42 8.01 7.93
N ARG A 67 0.10 8.77 8.98
CA ARG A 67 -0.66 8.27 10.13
C ARG A 67 -2.04 7.74 9.73
N THR A 68 -2.78 8.48 8.90
CA THR A 68 -4.11 8.06 8.43
C THR A 68 -4.01 6.82 7.55
N LYS A 69 -3.00 6.77 6.67
CA LYS A 69 -2.72 5.63 5.81
C LYS A 69 -2.39 4.36 6.61
N ALA A 70 -1.54 4.49 7.63
CA ALA A 70 -1.20 3.39 8.54
C ALA A 70 -2.42 2.87 9.31
N GLU A 71 -3.30 3.76 9.74
CA GLU A 71 -4.56 3.38 10.40
C GLU A 71 -5.52 2.66 9.45
N GLN A 72 -5.61 3.11 8.20
CA GLN A 72 -6.41 2.44 7.17
C GLN A 72 -5.90 1.02 6.91
N LEU A 73 -4.59 0.83 6.75
CA LEU A 73 -3.97 -0.49 6.60
C LEU A 73 -4.26 -1.40 7.80
N ARG A 74 -4.17 -0.85 9.02
CA ARG A 74 -4.48 -1.59 10.25
C ARG A 74 -5.95 -2.05 10.26
N GLN A 75 -6.85 -1.19 9.82
CA GLN A 75 -8.28 -1.48 9.75
C GLN A 75 -8.58 -2.55 8.70
N ASP A 76 -8.01 -2.43 7.50
CA ASP A 76 -8.16 -3.42 6.42
C ASP A 76 -7.72 -4.82 6.86
N VAL A 77 -6.54 -4.92 7.48
CA VAL A 77 -6.02 -6.20 8.01
C VAL A 77 -6.93 -6.75 9.11
N SER A 78 -7.40 -5.88 10.00
CA SER A 78 -8.33 -6.27 11.07
C SER A 78 -9.65 -6.81 10.51
N ASP A 79 -10.18 -6.19 9.47
CA ASP A 79 -11.44 -6.58 8.84
C ASP A 79 -11.30 -7.87 8.04
N ILE A 80 -10.19 -8.07 7.32
CA ILE A 80 -9.88 -9.35 6.69
C ILE A 80 -9.80 -10.45 7.74
N ASN A 81 -9.06 -10.23 8.83
CA ASN A 81 -8.96 -11.23 9.89
C ASN A 81 -10.33 -11.54 10.51
N ARG A 82 -11.16 -10.52 10.75
CA ARG A 82 -12.53 -10.70 11.24
C ARG A 82 -13.38 -11.54 10.28
N GLN A 83 -13.29 -11.29 8.98
CA GLN A 83 -14.01 -12.06 7.96
C GLN A 83 -13.54 -13.53 7.90
N LEU A 84 -12.24 -13.78 8.04
CA LEU A 84 -11.66 -15.12 8.06
C LEU A 84 -12.01 -15.91 9.34
N GLN A 85 -12.12 -15.22 10.48
CA GLN A 85 -12.43 -15.81 11.79
C GLN A 85 -13.93 -15.93 12.07
N ALA A 86 -14.78 -15.22 11.33
CA ALA A 86 -16.22 -15.47 11.37
C ALA A 86 -16.50 -16.94 11.07
N SER A 87 -17.64 -17.48 11.54
CA SER A 87 -18.01 -18.90 11.49
C SER A 87 -17.86 -19.61 10.13
N GLY A 88 -17.58 -18.86 9.07
CA GLY A 88 -16.95 -19.29 7.83
C GLY A 88 -17.37 -18.36 6.71
N ILE A 89 -16.57 -18.23 5.67
CA ILE A 89 -16.97 -17.60 4.40
C ILE A 89 -17.82 -18.64 3.64
N ARG A 90 -19.15 -18.59 3.87
CA ARG A 90 -20.06 -19.65 3.43
C ARG A 90 -20.91 -19.24 2.25
N THR A 91 -21.28 -17.96 2.17
CA THR A 91 -22.11 -17.45 1.09
C THR A 91 -21.26 -16.89 -0.05
N LEU A 92 -21.88 -16.68 -1.22
CA LEU A 92 -21.23 -15.97 -2.32
C LEU A 92 -20.90 -14.52 -1.92
N GLU A 93 -21.82 -13.86 -1.22
CA GLU A 93 -21.65 -12.49 -0.73
C GLU A 93 -20.44 -12.36 0.21
N ASP A 94 -20.24 -13.31 1.13
CA ASP A 94 -19.08 -13.32 2.02
C ASP A 94 -17.77 -13.42 1.22
N LYS A 95 -17.77 -14.22 0.14
CA LYS A 95 -16.61 -14.38 -0.73
C LYS A 95 -16.32 -13.11 -1.50
N GLU A 96 -17.34 -12.46 -2.07
CA GLU A 96 -17.21 -11.19 -2.80
C GLU A 96 -16.75 -10.05 -1.89
N LYS A 97 -17.23 -10.02 -0.64
CA LYS A 97 -16.78 -9.08 0.37
C LYS A 97 -15.30 -9.29 0.70
N LEU A 98 -14.86 -10.53 0.86
CA LEU A 98 -13.45 -10.86 1.09
C LEU A 98 -12.58 -10.47 -0.11
N LEU A 99 -13.03 -10.72 -1.33
CA LEU A 99 -12.34 -10.26 -2.55
C LEU A 99 -12.16 -8.74 -2.53
N SER A 100 -13.21 -8.01 -2.19
CA SER A 100 -13.18 -6.55 -2.09
C SER A 100 -12.19 -6.08 -1.02
N SER A 101 -12.16 -6.74 0.14
CA SER A 101 -11.20 -6.44 1.21
C SER A 101 -9.75 -6.68 0.79
N TYR A 102 -9.43 -7.78 0.09
CA TYR A 102 -8.08 -7.98 -0.45
C TYR A 102 -7.70 -6.93 -1.49
N GLN A 103 -8.64 -6.54 -2.36
CA GLN A 103 -8.39 -5.51 -3.35
C GLN A 103 -8.13 -4.14 -2.70
N HIS A 104 -8.92 -3.77 -1.67
CA HIS A 104 -8.70 -2.54 -0.92
C HIS A 104 -7.35 -2.54 -0.19
N LEU A 105 -7.01 -3.62 0.53
CA LEU A 105 -5.72 -3.71 1.21
C LEU A 105 -4.55 -3.56 0.24
N ALA A 106 -4.61 -4.21 -0.93
CA ALA A 106 -3.58 -4.07 -1.95
C ALA A 106 -3.46 -2.62 -2.46
N LEU A 107 -4.58 -1.95 -2.69
CA LEU A 107 -4.61 -0.57 -3.16
C LEU A 107 -4.08 0.40 -2.11
N ASP A 108 -4.46 0.22 -0.84
CA ASP A 108 -4.01 1.08 0.24
C ASP A 108 -2.53 0.86 0.58
N CYS A 109 -2.00 -0.35 0.36
CA CYS A 109 -0.56 -0.58 0.38
C CYS A 109 0.15 0.23 -0.72
N VAL A 110 -0.37 0.24 -1.95
CA VAL A 110 0.20 1.02 -3.06
C VAL A 110 0.11 2.52 -2.80
N LYS A 111 -1.02 3.03 -2.32
CA LYS A 111 -1.18 4.45 -1.92
C LYS A 111 -0.18 4.85 -0.83
N THR A 112 0.07 3.96 0.12
CA THR A 112 1.03 4.21 1.20
C THR A 112 2.45 4.18 0.69
N LEU A 113 2.75 3.24 -0.20
CA LEU A 113 4.04 3.15 -0.88
C LEU A 113 4.33 4.43 -1.66
N MET A 114 3.40 4.88 -2.52
CA MET A 114 3.58 6.13 -3.30
C MET A 114 3.84 7.34 -2.40
N PHE A 115 3.16 7.44 -1.26
CA PHE A 115 3.42 8.50 -0.29
C PHE A 115 4.85 8.41 0.27
N VAL A 116 5.30 7.22 0.70
CA VAL A 116 6.67 7.02 1.20
C VAL A 116 7.71 7.34 0.14
N GLU A 117 7.51 6.91 -1.12
CA GLU A 117 8.40 7.27 -2.23
C GLU A 117 8.51 8.78 -2.43
N LEU A 118 7.37 9.48 -2.44
CA LEU A 118 7.34 10.92 -2.67
C LEU A 118 7.98 11.71 -1.53
N GLU A 119 7.77 11.31 -0.28
CA GLU A 119 8.45 11.88 0.88
C GLU A 119 9.96 11.58 0.86
N MET A 120 10.39 10.42 0.36
CA MET A 120 11.82 10.16 0.18
C MET A 120 12.43 11.10 -0.85
N LEU A 121 11.73 11.36 -1.96
CA LEU A 121 12.19 12.29 -3.00
C LEU A 121 12.22 13.74 -2.52
N SER A 122 11.28 14.16 -1.66
CA SER A 122 11.25 15.52 -1.10
C SER A 122 12.40 15.78 -0.11
N MET A 123 12.93 14.73 0.51
CA MET A 123 14.04 14.78 1.48
C MET A 123 15.43 14.72 0.83
N LEU A 124 15.52 14.49 -0.49
CA LEU A 124 16.76 14.69 -1.23
C LEU A 124 17.07 16.20 -1.26
N PRO A 125 18.32 16.63 -0.96
CA PRO A 125 18.65 18.04 -1.05
C PRO A 125 18.37 18.51 -2.48
N VAL A 126 17.67 19.63 -2.62
CA VAL A 126 17.63 20.42 -3.85
C VAL A 126 19.07 20.89 -4.12
N ARG A 127 19.89 19.99 -4.66
CA ARG A 127 21.15 20.37 -5.27
C ARG A 127 20.78 20.91 -6.64
N GLU A 128 21.22 22.14 -6.87
CA GLU A 128 21.14 22.88 -8.13
C GLU A 128 19.89 23.74 -8.35
N GLN A 129 19.83 24.86 -7.62
CA GLN A 129 19.39 26.15 -8.19
C GLN A 129 19.79 27.33 -7.28
N ALA A 130 21.09 27.53 -7.09
CA ALA A 130 21.62 28.80 -6.54
C ALA A 130 23.08 29.10 -6.94
N VAL A 131 23.67 28.38 -7.91
CA VAL A 131 25.04 28.68 -8.38
C VAL A 131 25.04 29.79 -9.47
N ASN A 132 23.89 30.18 -10.00
CA ASN A 132 23.83 31.09 -11.17
C ASN A 132 23.47 32.56 -10.86
N PHE A 133 23.53 33.00 -9.60
CA PHE A 133 23.40 34.42 -9.26
C PHE A 133 24.62 34.97 -8.51
N SER A 134 25.81 34.65 -8.99
CA SER A 134 26.97 35.54 -8.82
C SER A 134 27.21 36.27 -10.13
N MET A 135 26.34 37.23 -10.45
CA MET A 135 26.71 38.28 -11.39
C MET A 135 27.72 39.18 -10.68
N THR A 136 28.96 39.05 -11.13
CA THR A 136 30.01 40.05 -11.03
C THR A 136 29.46 41.37 -11.57
N MET A 137 29.41 42.42 -10.76
CA MET A 137 29.64 43.83 -11.09
C MET A 137 29.84 44.62 -9.81
#